data_AF-A0A3D2XI76-F1
#
_entry.id   AF-A0A3D2XI76-F1
#
_cell.length_a   1.000
_cell.length_b   1.000
_cell.length_c   1.000
_cell.angle_alpha   90.00
_cell.angle_beta   90.00
_cell.angle_gamma   90.00
#
_symmetry.space_group_name_H-M   'P 1'
#
loop_
_entity.id
_entity.type
_entity.pdbx_description
1 polymer ?
#
loop_
_entity_poly.entity_id
_entity_poly.type
_entity_poly.pdbx_seq_one_letter_code
_entity_poly.pdbx_strand_id
1 'polypeptide(L)'
;MHLYPGSALAGSLKRTHVVPAHLHSFQLKGFNATVLEGDGFRQLCQHYDHPEVDIYFYCIHTDSPIHLFSKAETPRWVMGYLQNGEIKGLFYNGQSFYMPASSVLFYPNMVGKENRFDLVHGHYH
;
A
#
# COMPACT_ATOMS: atom_id res chain seq x y z
N MET A 1 9.15 0.74 1.18
CA MET A 1 8.18 1.85 1.26
C MET A 1 6.89 1.33 1.86
N HIS A 2 6.54 1.85 3.04
CA HIS A 2 5.27 1.52 3.69
C HIS A 2 4.15 2.44 3.18
N LEU A 3 2.97 1.88 2.94
CA LEU A 3 1.73 2.63 2.73
C LEU A 3 0.98 2.74 4.05
N TYR A 4 0.61 3.97 4.38
CA TYR A 4 -0.12 4.31 5.59
C TYR A 4 -1.47 4.94 5.23
N PRO A 5 -2.56 4.51 5.87
CA PRO A 5 -3.83 5.20 5.72
C PRO A 5 -3.75 6.61 6.33
N GLY A 6 -4.49 7.55 5.74
CA GLY A 6 -4.59 8.91 6.24
C GLY A 6 -5.09 8.99 7.69
N SER A 7 -4.84 10.13 8.34
CA SER A 7 -5.13 10.37 9.76
C SER A 7 -6.58 10.12 10.18
N ALA A 8 -7.54 10.20 9.24
CA ALA A 8 -8.95 9.92 9.49
C ALA A 8 -9.23 8.48 9.97
N LEU A 9 -8.39 7.50 9.59
CA LEU A 9 -8.53 6.10 10.00
C LEU A 9 -7.47 5.67 11.01
N ALA A 10 -6.41 6.46 11.23
CA ALA A 10 -5.28 6.04 12.06
C ALA A 10 -5.65 5.70 13.51
N GLY A 11 -6.72 6.29 14.05
CA GLY A 11 -7.16 6.08 15.44
C GLY A 11 -7.97 4.79 15.68
N SER A 12 -8.52 4.17 14.64
CA SER A 12 -9.40 3.01 14.76
C SER A 12 -8.80 1.70 14.25
N LEU A 13 -7.69 1.79 13.52
CA LEU A 13 -7.02 0.63 12.96
C LEU A 13 -6.21 -0.13 14.01
N LYS A 14 -6.44 -1.44 14.06
CA LYS A 14 -5.63 -2.37 14.86
C LYS A 14 -4.52 -2.94 14.00
N ARG A 15 -3.28 -2.79 14.46
CA ARG A 15 -2.10 -3.40 13.84
C ARG A 15 -1.75 -4.72 14.51
N THR A 16 -1.53 -5.76 13.70
CA THR A 16 -1.06 -7.06 14.17
C THR A 16 -0.03 -7.66 13.22
N HIS A 17 0.87 -8.47 13.75
CA HIS A 17 1.81 -9.28 12.97
C HIS A 17 1.34 -10.73 12.80
N VAL A 18 0.30 -11.12 13.53
CA VAL A 18 -0.36 -12.42 13.36
C VAL A 18 -1.33 -12.28 12.20
N VAL A 19 -1.08 -13.01 11.12
CA VAL A 19 -1.97 -13.06 9.97
C VAL A 19 -3.24 -13.83 10.36
N PRO A 20 -4.44 -13.24 10.22
CA PRO A 20 -5.70 -13.96 10.44
C PRO A 20 -5.88 -15.14 9.47
N ALA A 21 -6.62 -16.17 9.90
CA ALA A 21 -6.84 -17.38 9.10
C ALA A 21 -7.40 -17.11 7.70
N HIS A 22 -8.30 -16.12 7.56
CA HIS A 22 -8.88 -15.74 6.26
C HIS A 22 -7.89 -15.10 5.28
N LEU A 23 -6.69 -14.75 5.73
CA LEU A 23 -5.62 -14.17 4.91
C LEU A 23 -4.44 -15.12 4.67
N HIS A 24 -4.43 -16.31 5.28
CA HIS A 24 -3.33 -17.26 5.14
C HIS A 24 -3.08 -17.68 3.68
N SER A 25 -4.12 -17.77 2.86
CA SER A 25 -3.99 -18.12 1.43
C SER A 25 -3.22 -17.08 0.61
N PHE A 26 -3.12 -15.84 1.10
CA PHE A 26 -2.38 -14.77 0.45
C PHE A 26 -0.94 -14.64 0.98
N GLN A 27 -0.55 -15.44 1.98
CA GLN A 27 0.76 -15.33 2.60
C GLN A 27 1.87 -15.87 1.70
N LEU A 28 2.85 -15.03 1.41
CA LEU A 28 4.01 -15.36 0.60
C LEU A 28 5.11 -15.96 1.48
N LYS A 29 5.69 -17.08 1.03
CA LYS A 29 6.79 -17.74 1.73
C LYS A 29 8.01 -16.82 1.76
N GLY A 30 8.59 -16.62 2.95
CA GLY A 30 9.77 -15.79 3.16
C GLY A 30 9.47 -14.30 3.38
N PHE A 31 8.20 -13.89 3.36
CA PHE A 31 7.81 -12.50 3.61
C PHE A 31 7.35 -12.31 5.05
N ASN A 32 7.73 -11.18 5.65
CA ASN A 32 7.20 -10.72 6.93
C ASN A 32 5.86 -10.01 6.71
N ALA A 33 4.83 -10.44 7.43
CA ALA A 33 3.49 -9.88 7.29
C ALA A 33 3.15 -8.85 8.38
N THR A 34 2.41 -7.83 7.99
CA THR A 34 1.77 -6.87 8.88
C THR A 34 0.34 -6.66 8.40
N VAL A 35 -0.61 -6.77 9.31
CA VAL A 35 -2.03 -6.57 9.04
C VAL A 35 -2.51 -5.32 9.76
N LEU A 36 -3.29 -4.50 9.06
CA LEU A 36 -4.03 -3.35 9.60
C LEU A 36 -5.51 -3.55 9.29
N GLU A 37 -6.38 -3.60 10.31
CA GLU A 37 -7.83 -3.74 10.12
C GLU A 37 -8.62 -2.81 11.04
N GLY A 38 -9.75 -2.31 10.55
CA GLY A 38 -10.71 -1.49 11.31
C GLY A 38 -11.56 -0.64 10.37
N ASP A 39 -12.76 -0.25 10.80
CA ASP A 39 -13.67 0.68 10.09
C ASP A 39 -13.82 0.41 8.58
N GLY A 40 -14.07 -0.85 8.20
CA GLY A 40 -14.26 -1.22 6.79
C GLY A 40 -12.98 -1.14 5.94
N PHE A 41 -11.81 -0.97 6.57
CA PHE A 41 -10.50 -1.05 5.94
C PHE A 41 -9.74 -2.29 6.41
N ARG A 42 -9.08 -2.96 5.46
CA ARG A 42 -8.18 -4.08 5.71
C ARG A 42 -6.98 -3.96 4.78
N GLN A 43 -5.79 -4.04 5.35
CA GLN A 43 -4.54 -4.09 4.61
C GLN A 43 -3.68 -5.24 5.14
N LEU A 44 -3.26 -6.12 4.24
CA LEU A 44 -2.15 -7.05 4.44
C LEU A 44 -0.95 -6.52 3.69
N CYS A 45 0.09 -6.09 4.42
CA CYS A 45 1.38 -5.71 3.88
C CYS A 45 2.37 -6.85 4.13
N GLN A 46 3.02 -7.34 3.08
CA GLN A 46 4.04 -8.36 3.14
C GLN A 46 5.35 -7.79 2.64
N HIS A 47 6.42 -7.92 3.42
CA HIS A 47 7.73 -7.35 3.14
C HIS A 47 8.79 -8.44 3.06
N TYR A 48 9.53 -8.47 1.95
CA TYR A 48 10.75 -9.23 1.80
C TYR A 48 11.93 -8.27 1.84
N ASP A 49 12.72 -8.40 2.90
CA ASP A 49 13.90 -7.59 3.19
C ASP A 49 15.13 -8.28 2.58
N HIS A 50 15.72 -7.65 1.57
CA HIS A 50 16.92 -8.15 0.90
C HIS A 50 17.91 -6.99 0.66
N PRO A 51 19.22 -7.19 0.81
CA PRO A 51 20.22 -6.12 0.72
C PRO A 51 20.20 -5.30 -0.58
N GLU A 52 19.72 -5.91 -1.66
CA GLU A 52 19.69 -5.29 -3.00
C GLU A 52 18.31 -4.76 -3.40
N VAL A 53 17.24 -5.28 -2.79
CA VAL A 53 15.86 -4.97 -3.19
C VAL A 53 14.90 -5.11 -2.01
N ASP A 54 14.12 -4.07 -1.74
CA ASP A 54 13.00 -4.15 -0.82
C ASP A 54 11.71 -4.45 -1.58
N ILE A 55 11.09 -5.61 -1.35
CA ILE A 55 9.83 -5.97 -2.02
C ILE A 55 8.67 -5.85 -1.05
N TYR A 56 7.66 -5.08 -1.44
CA TYR A 56 6.41 -4.94 -0.69
C TYR A 56 5.24 -5.42 -1.54
N PHE A 57 4.42 -6.29 -0.96
CA PHE A 57 3.18 -6.76 -1.55
C PHE A 57 2.00 -6.33 -0.67
N TYR A 58 1.03 -5.65 -1.26
CA TYR A 58 -0.12 -5.09 -0.55
C TYR A 58 -1.40 -5.75 -1.05
N CYS A 59 -2.18 -6.32 -0.13
CA CYS A 59 -3.59 -6.62 -0.39
C CYS A 59 -4.42 -5.63 0.42
N ILE A 60 -5.18 -4.77 -0.25
CA ILE A 60 -5.96 -3.72 0.39
C ILE A 60 -7.43 -3.92 0.03
N HIS A 61 -8.28 -3.86 1.04
CA HIS A 61 -9.71 -3.83 0.91
C HIS A 61 -10.26 -2.64 1.66
N THR A 62 -11.21 -1.95 1.05
CA THR A 62 -11.85 -0.81 1.69
C THR A 62 -13.31 -0.68 1.24
N ASP A 63 -14.20 -0.44 2.21
CA ASP A 63 -15.63 -0.23 1.99
C ASP A 63 -15.96 1.23 1.63
N SER A 64 -15.00 2.15 1.79
CA SER A 64 -15.17 3.58 1.53
C SER A 64 -13.92 4.18 0.88
N PRO A 65 -14.00 5.35 0.22
CA PRO A 65 -12.82 5.99 -0.34
C PRO A 65 -11.76 6.30 0.73
N ILE A 66 -10.51 5.99 0.43
CA ILE A 66 -9.39 6.18 1.36
C ILE A 66 -8.18 6.80 0.65
N HIS A 67 -7.49 7.68 1.37
CA HIS A 67 -6.18 8.17 0.97
C HIS A 67 -5.09 7.36 1.67
N LEU A 68 -4.20 6.78 0.88
CA LEU A 68 -2.96 6.18 1.36
C LEU A 68 -1.79 7.11 1.09
N PHE A 69 -0.83 7.09 2.00
CA PHE A 69 0.37 7.89 1.92
C PHE A 69 1.59 6.98 1.97
N SER A 70 2.50 7.17 1.03
CA SER A 70 3.82 6.55 1.11
C SER A 70 4.82 7.48 1.76
N LYS A 71 5.65 6.93 2.65
CA LYS A 71 6.81 7.64 3.21
C LYS A 71 8.09 6.86 2.91
N ALA A 72 9.11 7.57 2.42
CA ALA A 72 10.46 7.04 2.24
C ALA A 72 11.40 7.53 3.34
N GLU A 73 12.14 6.61 3.94
CA GLU A 73 13.21 6.90 4.91
C GLU A 73 14.57 7.13 4.22
N THR A 74 14.75 6.55 3.04
CA THR A 74 15.93 6.71 2.19
C THR A 74 15.49 6.94 0.74
N PRO A 75 16.25 7.74 -0.06
CA PRO A 75 15.96 7.95 -1.47
C PRO A 75 16.03 6.62 -2.22
N ARG A 76 15.00 6.29 -3.00
CA ARG A 76 14.93 5.03 -3.74
C ARG A 76 14.08 5.16 -4.99
N TRP A 77 14.42 4.40 -6.02
CA TRP A 77 13.52 4.19 -7.15
C TRP A 77 12.44 3.18 -6.77
N VAL A 78 11.20 3.50 -7.09
CA VAL A 78 10.03 2.65 -6.83
C VAL A 78 9.48 2.17 -8.15
N MET A 79 9.32 0.85 -8.29
CA MET A 79 8.53 0.22 -9.33
C MET A 79 7.30 -0.40 -8.68
N GLY A 80 6.13 0.17 -8.97
CA GLY A 80 4.84 -0.33 -8.50
C GLY A 80 4.07 -1.00 -9.63
N TYR A 81 3.40 -2.10 -9.33
CA TYR A 81 2.46 -2.76 -10.22
C TYR A 81 1.11 -2.84 -9.52
N LEU A 82 0.05 -2.41 -10.19
CA LEU A 82 -1.32 -2.54 -9.70
C LEU A 82 -1.96 -3.70 -10.45
N GLN A 83 -2.11 -4.87 -9.82
CA GLN A 83 -2.69 -6.03 -10.50
C GLN A 83 -4.19 -5.85 -10.69
N ASN A 84 -4.89 -5.39 -9.66
CA ASN A 84 -6.35 -5.21 -9.65
C ASN A 84 -6.77 -3.92 -8.95
N GLY A 85 -7.98 -3.45 -9.26
CA GLY A 85 -8.54 -2.18 -8.80
C GLY A 85 -8.06 -1.00 -9.65
N GLU A 86 -8.46 0.20 -9.25
CA GLU A 86 -8.03 1.45 -9.90
C GLU A 86 -7.68 2.52 -8.87
N ILE A 87 -6.56 3.22 -9.09
CA ILE A 87 -6.19 4.39 -8.28
C ILE A 87 -6.65 5.61 -9.06
N LYS A 88 -7.67 6.30 -8.53
CA LYS A 88 -8.27 7.47 -9.19
C LYS A 88 -7.34 8.69 -9.17
N GLY A 89 -6.46 8.77 -8.18
CA GLY A 89 -5.49 9.84 -8.05
C GLY A 89 -4.22 9.38 -7.36
N LEU A 90 -3.16 9.26 -8.14
CA LEU A 90 -1.79 9.24 -7.64
C LEU A 90 -1.26 10.66 -7.67
N PHE A 91 -0.91 11.21 -6.52
CA PHE A 91 -0.33 12.54 -6.40
C PHE A 91 1.17 12.43 -6.21
N TYR A 92 1.91 12.83 -7.24
CA TYR A 92 3.36 12.84 -7.26
C TYR A 92 3.86 14.18 -7.83
N ASN A 93 4.74 14.86 -7.10
CA ASN A 93 5.34 16.14 -7.51
C ASN A 93 4.33 17.20 -7.99
N GLY A 94 3.18 17.31 -7.31
CA GLY A 94 2.12 18.26 -7.66
C GLY A 94 1.26 17.87 -8.86
N GLN A 95 1.50 16.72 -9.47
CA GLN A 95 0.71 16.17 -10.57
C GLN A 95 -0.19 15.03 -10.07
N SER A 96 -1.35 14.89 -10.70
CA SER A 96 -2.28 13.80 -10.45
C SER A 96 -2.31 12.85 -11.66
N PHE A 97 -2.24 11.55 -11.39
CA PHE A 97 -2.31 10.50 -12.41
C PHE A 97 -3.42 9.52 -12.09
N TYR A 98 -4.02 8.97 -13.14
CA TYR A 98 -4.92 7.82 -13.04
C TYR A 98 -4.14 6.54 -13.32
N MET A 99 -4.29 5.53 -12.46
CA MET A 99 -3.71 4.21 -12.67
C MET A 99 -4.81 3.15 -12.74
N PRO A 100 -5.13 2.64 -13.94
CA PRO A 100 -6.04 1.50 -14.09
C PRO A 100 -5.38 0.19 -13.64
N ALA A 101 -6.17 -0.87 -13.53
CA ALA A 101 -5.65 -2.22 -13.30
C ALA A 101 -4.60 -2.63 -14.36
N SER A 102 -3.67 -3.50 -13.96
CA SER A 102 -2.53 -3.96 -14.76
C SER A 102 -1.57 -2.85 -15.21
N SER A 103 -1.55 -1.70 -14.51
CA SER A 103 -0.61 -0.62 -14.79
C SER A 103 0.68 -0.75 -13.98
N VAL A 104 1.77 -0.26 -14.57
CA VAL A 104 3.09 -0.15 -13.93
C VAL A 104 3.41 1.33 -13.74
N LEU A 105 3.96 1.67 -12.59
CA LEU A 105 4.44 2.99 -12.26
C LEU A 105 5.91 2.91 -11.85
N PHE A 106 6.74 3.77 -12.43
CA PHE A 106 8.15 3.90 -12.05
C PHE A 106 8.47 5.35 -11.72
N TYR A 107 8.94 5.60 -10.50
CA TYR A 107 9.19 6.96 -10.02
C TYR A 107 10.27 6.99 -8.93
N PRO A 108 11.03 8.09 -8.80
CA PRO A 108 11.93 8.26 -7.68
C PRO A 108 11.14 8.72 -6.45
N ASN A 109 11.39 8.10 -5.30
CA ASN A 109 10.84 8.53 -4.03
C ASN A 109 11.95 9.12 -3.15
N MET A 110 11.77 10.37 -2.74
CA MET A 110 12.77 11.15 -2.00
C MET A 110 12.40 11.25 -0.52
N VAL A 111 13.40 11.37 0.34
CA VAL A 111 13.18 11.58 1.78
C VAL A 111 12.39 12.87 2.01
N GLY A 112 11.38 12.81 2.87
CA GLY A 112 10.50 13.95 3.17
C GLY A 112 9.47 14.27 2.08
N LYS A 113 9.42 13.51 0.99
CA LYS A 113 8.32 13.56 0.02
C LYS A 113 7.30 12.47 0.34
N GLU A 114 6.04 12.86 0.31
CA GLU A 114 4.90 11.95 0.47
C GLU A 114 4.18 11.84 -0.87
N ASN A 115 3.80 10.62 -1.23
CA ASN A 115 2.95 10.36 -2.38
C ASN A 115 1.60 9.92 -1.86
N ARG A 116 0.53 10.49 -2.41
CA ARG A 116 -0.84 10.15 -2.05
C ARG A 116 -1.44 9.25 -3.11
N PHE A 117 -2.12 8.19 -2.67
CA PHE A 117 -2.86 7.25 -3.50
C PHE A 117 -4.32 7.28 -3.05
N ASP A 118 -5.19 7.75 -3.93
CA ASP A 118 -6.62 7.84 -3.68
C ASP A 118 -7.30 6.57 -4.20
N LEU A 119 -7.68 5.69 -3.28
CA LEU A 119 -8.40 4.45 -3.56
C LEU A 119 -9.90 4.69 -3.37
N VAL A 120 -10.69 4.12 -4.26
CA VAL A 120 -12.14 4.00 -4.09
C VAL A 120 -12.48 2.72 -3.32
N HIS A 121 -13.76 2.46 -3.07
CA HIS A 121 -14.18 1.17 -2.50
C HIS A 121 -13.73 0.01 -3.40
N GLY A 122 -13.28 -1.10 -2.83
CA GLY A 122 -12.89 -2.28 -3.61
C GLY A 122 -11.79 -3.15 -3.00
N HIS A 123 -11.19 -3.96 -3.87
CA HIS A 123 -10.09 -4.87 -3.56
C HIS A 123 -8.91 -4.60 -4.48
N TYR A 124 -7.72 -4.47 -3.89
CA TYR A 124 -6.49 -4.08 -4.56
C TYR A 124 -5.38 -5.10 -4.23
N HIS A 125 -4.60 -5.45 -5.24
CA HIS A 125 -3.47 -6.40 -5.19
C HIS A 125 -2.29 -5.86 -6.00
#